data_AF-A0A838JEQ6-F1
#
_entry.id   AF-A0A838JEQ6-F1
#
_cell.length_a   1.000
_cell.length_b   1.000
_cell.length_c   1.000
_cell.angle_alpha   90.00
_cell.angle_beta   90.00
_cell.angle_gamma   90.00
#
_symmetry.space_group_name_H-M   'P 1'
#
loop_
_entity.id
_entity.type
_entity.pdbx_description
1 polymer ?
#
loop_
_entity_poly.entity_id
_entity_poly.type
_entity_poly.pdbx_seq_one_letter_code
_entity_poly.pdbx_strand_id
1 'polypeptide(L)'
;MSGKTASLIINPRTGENVARLQGVLAVLSAAGWKTKIELKEYGKHGMQLAHKAAQNESDVVIAYGGDGTLNQIVNGVMSVKGHKSAVGILPGGTVNVWAGEIGVPLDPVKAALTLVSSRMHKVDVGRIGVYALTFPGEEPILVANRAKKKMLKESSKVRHHFLLMAGLGIDAAIMGGVSKPLKYRIGSLAVGLSAAREIPEQRSFPIEVESVDGDVPTKVLWKGEAMQVVVGNTRRYAGVVEITPDASIDDGVLDLRVITMGDPLTTMQQLSSLLLRQKLDTTTAEYFRAPHLRLTVPAHVPFQVDGSPVSLKDYLSSADYTRLQTLADPSKVTITYQLDALPKALDVAIPYTYNGELFEHALKHTYAGEEFRLPDGKVLRAGLFSQKSGEPAETTLQQYTTAVETTPESQLADDGIQKAQATKPEEEVSKELPDFVDRLLQNGQRVTVFGKVPDPNREQTFIIAGSVHNPITDERKPVAIVVNAHTTVLNRDGQSITDVAKTVGELGEGKLVVVEGKSSKRGAISAERIVL
;
A
#
# COMPACT_ATOMS: atom_id res chain seq x y z
N MET A 1 16.71 7.96 -2.71
CA MET A 1 17.41 8.49 -1.52
C MET A 1 18.58 7.55 -1.39
N SER A 2 19.77 7.90 -1.89
CA SER A 2 20.86 6.91 -1.86
C SER A 2 21.31 6.70 -0.41
N GLY A 3 21.38 5.45 0.05
CA GLY A 3 21.94 5.13 1.37
C GLY A 3 20.94 4.90 2.50
N LYS A 4 19.62 4.78 2.23
CA LYS A 4 18.65 4.38 3.25
C LYS A 4 18.95 3.03 3.87
N THR A 5 18.67 2.90 5.16
CA THR A 5 18.54 1.63 5.87
C THR A 5 17.09 1.17 5.84
N ALA A 6 16.88 -0.10 5.51
CA ALA A 6 15.55 -0.69 5.45
C ALA A 6 15.50 -2.02 6.19
N SER A 7 14.42 -2.27 6.94
CA SER A 7 14.14 -3.55 7.55
C SER A 7 12.94 -4.19 6.86
N LEU A 8 13.19 -5.21 6.05
CA LEU A 8 12.19 -5.96 5.30
C LEU A 8 11.69 -7.14 6.12
N ILE A 9 10.47 -7.01 6.66
CA ILE A 9 9.83 -8.03 7.49
C ILE A 9 8.87 -8.84 6.62
N ILE A 10 9.19 -10.12 6.45
CA ILE A 10 8.52 -11.01 5.50
C ILE A 10 7.60 -11.96 6.26
N ASN A 11 6.33 -12.01 5.89
CA ASN A 11 5.48 -13.15 6.19
C ASN A 11 5.69 -14.21 5.09
N PRO A 12 6.40 -15.32 5.37
CA PRO A 12 6.82 -16.24 4.31
C PRO A 12 5.66 -16.94 3.62
N ARG A 13 4.48 -17.05 4.26
CA ARG A 13 3.36 -17.91 3.82
C ARG A 13 3.88 -19.34 3.56
N THR A 14 3.29 -20.05 2.60
CA THR A 14 3.76 -21.32 2.06
C THR A 14 5.01 -21.17 1.15
N GLY A 15 5.83 -20.13 1.35
CA GLY A 15 7.04 -19.85 0.57
C GLY A 15 6.86 -18.89 -0.61
N GLU A 16 5.62 -18.56 -0.99
CA GLU A 16 5.28 -17.69 -2.12
C GLU A 16 6.01 -16.34 -2.10
N ASN A 17 6.01 -15.68 -0.94
CA ASN A 17 6.64 -14.37 -0.79
C ASN A 17 8.17 -14.48 -0.88
N VAL A 18 8.75 -15.58 -0.40
CA VAL A 18 10.20 -15.83 -0.45
C VAL A 18 10.67 -16.04 -1.89
N ALA A 19 9.85 -16.66 -2.74
CA ALA A 19 10.18 -16.91 -4.15
C ALA A 19 10.44 -15.63 -4.97
N ARG A 20 9.77 -14.51 -4.62
CA ARG A 20 9.94 -13.20 -5.31
C ARG A 20 11.01 -12.32 -4.67
N LEU A 21 11.62 -12.75 -3.57
CA LEU A 21 12.50 -11.93 -2.75
C LEU A 21 13.73 -11.42 -3.51
N GLN A 22 14.31 -12.24 -4.40
CA GLN A 22 15.50 -11.83 -5.16
C GLN A 22 15.23 -10.59 -6.03
N GLY A 23 14.08 -10.52 -6.70
CA GLY A 23 13.73 -9.35 -7.53
C GLY A 23 13.46 -8.11 -6.69
N VAL A 24 12.79 -8.26 -5.54
CA VAL A 24 12.61 -7.17 -4.57
C VAL A 24 13.97 -6.63 -4.12
N LEU A 25 14.88 -7.52 -3.70
CA LEU A 25 16.21 -7.13 -3.24
C LEU A 25 17.08 -6.50 -4.33
N ALA A 26 16.92 -6.92 -5.60
CA ALA A 26 17.58 -6.29 -6.73
C ALA A 26 17.16 -4.83 -6.86
N VAL A 27 15.85 -4.55 -6.81
CA VAL A 27 15.31 -3.18 -6.89
C VAL A 27 15.76 -2.33 -5.69
N LEU A 28 15.62 -2.84 -4.46
CA LEU A 28 16.07 -2.12 -3.26
C LEU A 28 17.59 -1.85 -3.30
N SER A 29 18.38 -2.81 -3.79
CA SER A 29 19.83 -2.65 -3.96
C SER A 29 20.17 -1.63 -5.06
N ALA A 30 19.43 -1.59 -6.17
CA ALA A 30 19.60 -0.63 -7.25
C ALA A 30 19.28 0.81 -6.80
N ALA A 31 18.31 0.95 -5.89
CA ALA A 31 18.01 2.20 -5.18
C ALA A 31 19.08 2.58 -4.13
N GLY A 32 20.07 1.72 -3.89
CA GLY A 32 21.13 1.94 -2.90
C GLY A 32 20.69 1.71 -1.45
N TRP A 33 19.62 0.94 -1.21
CA TRP A 33 19.11 0.68 0.15
C TRP A 33 19.88 -0.46 0.82
N LYS A 34 20.38 -0.20 2.03
CA LYS A 34 20.95 -1.21 2.94
C LYS A 34 19.81 -1.96 3.62
N THR A 35 19.38 -3.04 2.98
CA THR A 35 18.21 -3.81 3.44
C THR A 35 18.61 -4.99 4.34
N LYS A 36 18.11 -5.01 5.58
CA LYS A 36 18.08 -6.16 6.49
C LYS A 36 16.81 -6.97 6.23
N ILE A 37 16.92 -8.30 6.25
CA ILE A 37 15.80 -9.21 5.98
C ILE A 37 15.45 -9.94 7.27
N GLU A 38 14.18 -9.93 7.64
CA GLU A 38 13.68 -10.60 8.85
C GLU A 38 12.44 -11.43 8.51
N LEU A 39 12.47 -12.72 8.86
CA LEU A 39 11.36 -13.63 8.59
C LEU A 39 10.47 -13.76 9.82
N LYS A 40 9.16 -13.63 9.61
CA LYS A 40 8.16 -13.88 10.64
C LYS A 40 7.97 -15.38 10.84
N GLU A 41 8.22 -15.84 12.06
CA GLU A 41 8.13 -17.27 12.43
C GLU A 41 6.79 -17.68 13.05
N TYR A 42 6.15 -16.80 13.83
CA TYR A 42 4.92 -17.12 14.56
C TYR A 42 3.95 -15.93 14.64
N GLY A 43 2.76 -16.14 15.21
CA GLY A 43 1.75 -15.09 15.37
C GLY A 43 2.25 -13.91 16.21
N LYS A 44 1.97 -12.67 15.78
CA LYS A 44 2.43 -11.42 16.43
C LYS A 44 3.95 -11.14 16.36
N HIS A 45 4.80 -12.05 15.86
CA HIS A 45 6.26 -11.83 15.76
C HIS A 45 6.62 -10.60 14.90
N GLY A 46 5.85 -10.30 13.85
CA GLY A 46 6.11 -9.13 12.99
C GLY A 46 6.13 -7.79 13.74
N MET A 47 5.33 -7.68 14.81
CA MET A 47 5.28 -6.48 15.66
C MET A 47 6.57 -6.31 16.49
N GLN A 48 7.14 -7.41 16.98
CA GLN A 48 8.40 -7.39 17.72
C GLN A 48 9.58 -7.04 16.81
N LEU A 49 9.59 -7.60 15.59
CA LEU A 49 10.59 -7.26 14.57
C LEU A 49 10.51 -5.78 14.20
N ALA A 50 9.30 -5.25 13.97
CA ALA A 50 9.10 -3.84 13.65
C ALA A 50 9.49 -2.90 14.80
N HIS A 51 9.14 -3.25 16.04
CA HIS A 51 9.60 -2.51 17.22
C HIS A 51 11.13 -2.46 17.28
N LYS A 52 11.81 -3.58 17.10
CA LYS A 52 13.27 -3.65 17.07
C LYS A 52 13.86 -2.84 15.90
N ALA A 53 13.26 -2.90 14.72
CA ALA A 53 13.71 -2.14 13.56
C ALA A 53 13.59 -0.62 13.79
N ALA A 54 12.48 -0.19 14.40
CA ALA A 54 12.24 1.21 14.76
C ALA A 54 13.16 1.70 15.89
N GLN A 55 13.42 0.88 16.91
CA GLN A 55 14.40 1.19 17.95
C GLN A 55 15.83 1.36 17.41
N ASN A 56 16.17 0.62 16.36
CA ASN A 56 17.46 0.75 15.67
C ASN A 56 17.44 1.88 14.61
N GLU A 57 16.43 2.75 14.63
CA GLU A 57 16.28 3.90 13.73
C GLU A 57 16.39 3.53 12.24
N SER A 58 15.87 2.36 11.82
CA SER A 58 15.76 2.06 10.39
C SER A 58 14.94 3.15 9.69
N ASP A 59 15.40 3.68 8.55
CA ASP A 59 14.66 4.73 7.85
C ASP A 59 13.28 4.25 7.40
N VAL A 60 13.19 2.99 6.97
CA VAL A 60 11.94 2.36 6.50
C VAL A 60 11.81 0.94 7.06
N VAL A 61 10.65 0.63 7.65
CA VAL A 61 10.23 -0.73 8.01
C VAL A 61 9.20 -1.21 6.98
N ILE A 62 9.55 -2.24 6.22
CA ILE A 62 8.77 -2.71 5.08
C ILE A 62 7.99 -3.96 5.48
N ALA A 63 6.66 -3.88 5.39
CA ALA A 63 5.77 -5.04 5.45
C ALA A 63 5.81 -5.78 4.13
N TYR A 64 6.24 -7.04 4.11
CA TYR A 64 6.02 -7.92 2.98
C TYR A 64 5.00 -9.01 3.34
N GLY A 65 3.75 -8.78 2.97
CA GLY A 65 2.61 -9.59 3.36
C GLY A 65 1.28 -8.88 3.09
N GLY A 66 0.22 -9.30 3.78
CA GLY A 66 -1.09 -8.65 3.71
C GLY A 66 -1.33 -7.61 4.80
N ASP A 67 -2.56 -7.13 4.88
CA ASP A 67 -2.99 -6.08 5.82
C ASP A 67 -2.72 -6.45 7.28
N GLY A 68 -2.90 -7.72 7.67
CA GLY A 68 -2.56 -8.18 9.02
C GLY A 68 -1.04 -8.22 9.32
N THR A 69 -0.18 -8.30 8.31
CA THR A 69 1.28 -8.10 8.47
C THR A 69 1.56 -6.61 8.62
N LEU A 70 0.95 -5.76 7.79
CA LEU A 70 1.07 -4.31 7.88
C LEU A 70 0.65 -3.79 9.25
N ASN A 71 -0.52 -4.19 9.75
CA ASN A 71 -1.03 -3.80 11.07
C ASN A 71 -0.04 -4.16 12.21
N GLN A 72 0.60 -5.33 12.14
CA GLN A 72 1.64 -5.69 13.10
C GLN A 72 2.84 -4.75 13.04
N ILE A 73 3.27 -4.36 11.84
CA ILE A 73 4.39 -3.44 11.67
C ILE A 73 4.04 -2.04 12.14
N VAL A 74 2.86 -1.53 11.78
CA VAL A 74 2.33 -0.25 12.28
C VAL A 74 2.37 -0.24 13.81
N ASN A 75 1.81 -1.25 14.48
CA ASN A 75 1.83 -1.32 15.93
C ASN A 75 3.24 -1.44 16.53
N GLY A 76 4.16 -2.13 15.83
CA GLY A 76 5.55 -2.24 16.26
C GLY A 76 6.28 -0.89 16.19
N VAL A 77 6.15 -0.18 15.08
CA VAL A 77 6.74 1.17 14.89
C VAL A 77 6.14 2.17 15.87
N MET A 78 4.80 2.20 16.00
CA MET A 78 4.08 3.11 16.89
C MET A 78 4.37 2.88 18.38
N SER A 79 4.88 1.70 18.75
CA SER A 79 5.27 1.39 20.14
C SER A 79 6.66 1.90 20.53
N VAL A 80 7.33 2.65 19.66
CA VAL A 80 8.62 3.29 19.95
C VAL A 80 8.38 4.78 20.10
N LYS A 81 8.68 5.34 21.27
CA LYS A 81 8.56 6.78 21.50
C LYS A 81 9.45 7.59 20.57
N GLY A 82 8.88 8.62 19.96
CA GLY A 82 9.60 9.49 19.02
C GLY A 82 10.07 8.75 17.77
N HIS A 83 9.34 7.71 17.37
CA HIS A 83 9.61 6.91 16.18
C HIS A 83 9.89 7.79 14.96
N LYS A 84 10.96 7.44 14.23
CA LYS A 84 11.39 8.13 13.00
C LYS A 84 11.24 7.25 11.76
N SER A 85 10.97 5.96 11.95
CA SER A 85 10.87 4.99 10.87
C SER A 85 9.57 5.15 10.11
N ALA A 86 9.66 5.29 8.79
CA ALA A 86 8.49 5.21 7.94
C ALA A 86 8.05 3.76 7.70
N VAL A 87 6.78 3.53 7.38
CA VAL A 87 6.24 2.21 7.04
C VAL A 87 6.03 2.09 5.54
N GLY A 88 6.55 1.02 4.94
CA GLY A 88 6.32 0.64 3.55
C GLY A 88 5.57 -0.68 3.42
N ILE A 89 4.94 -0.93 2.27
CA ILE A 89 4.23 -2.18 1.97
C ILE A 89 4.75 -2.79 0.66
N LEU A 90 4.95 -4.11 0.67
CA LEU A 90 5.05 -4.97 -0.50
C LEU A 90 3.89 -5.97 -0.41
N PRO A 91 2.99 -6.01 -1.40
CA PRO A 91 1.85 -6.91 -1.35
C PRO A 91 2.29 -8.37 -1.35
N GLY A 92 1.80 -9.13 -0.37
CA GLY A 92 2.00 -10.57 -0.25
C GLY A 92 0.85 -11.25 0.49
N GLY A 93 -0.27 -10.52 0.67
CA GLY A 93 -1.51 -10.98 1.28
C GLY A 93 -2.54 -11.39 0.24
N THR A 94 -3.71 -11.82 0.71
CA THR A 94 -4.82 -12.22 -0.15
C THR A 94 -5.61 -11.02 -0.67
N VAL A 95 -5.79 -9.98 0.15
CA VAL A 95 -6.62 -8.80 -0.19
C VAL A 95 -5.74 -7.58 -0.47
N ASN A 96 -4.83 -7.23 0.45
CA ASN A 96 -3.90 -6.09 0.30
C ASN A 96 -4.64 -4.76 0.13
N VAL A 97 -5.62 -4.51 1.02
CA VAL A 97 -6.47 -3.31 0.99
C VAL A 97 -5.61 -2.04 0.96
N TRP A 98 -4.65 -1.90 1.87
CA TRP A 98 -3.79 -0.70 1.90
C TRP A 98 -3.08 -0.49 0.57
N ALA A 99 -2.49 -1.54 0.00
CA ALA A 99 -1.80 -1.42 -1.29
C ALA A 99 -2.74 -0.96 -2.40
N GLY A 100 -3.98 -1.48 -2.42
CA GLY A 100 -5.00 -1.04 -3.37
C GLY A 100 -5.48 0.40 -3.17
N GLU A 101 -5.55 0.87 -1.92
CA GLU A 101 -5.94 2.25 -1.56
C GLU A 101 -4.93 3.28 -2.09
N ILE A 102 -3.64 2.98 -1.99
CA ILE A 102 -2.55 3.90 -2.36
C ILE A 102 -1.92 3.57 -3.73
N GLY A 103 -2.58 2.73 -4.54
CA GLY A 103 -2.17 2.43 -5.91
C GLY A 103 -0.85 1.64 -6.05
N VAL A 104 -0.46 0.87 -5.03
CA VAL A 104 0.73 0.00 -5.08
C VAL A 104 0.42 -1.26 -5.91
N PRO A 105 1.23 -1.59 -6.93
CA PRO A 105 1.02 -2.80 -7.74
C PRO A 105 1.06 -4.08 -6.90
N LEU A 106 0.22 -5.07 -7.24
CA LEU A 106 0.19 -6.36 -6.53
C LEU A 106 1.44 -7.21 -6.74
N ASP A 107 2.16 -7.03 -7.86
CA ASP A 107 3.42 -7.72 -8.09
C ASP A 107 4.51 -7.14 -7.14
N PRO A 108 5.17 -7.96 -6.30
CA PRO A 108 6.13 -7.46 -5.32
C PRO A 108 7.33 -6.70 -5.90
N VAL A 109 7.78 -7.04 -7.12
CA VAL A 109 8.93 -6.38 -7.75
C VAL A 109 8.50 -5.01 -8.28
N LYS A 110 7.32 -4.92 -8.90
CA LYS A 110 6.71 -3.63 -9.28
C LYS A 110 6.39 -2.77 -8.05
N ALA A 111 5.91 -3.38 -6.97
CA ALA A 111 5.70 -2.69 -5.69
C ALA A 111 7.01 -2.14 -5.11
N ALA A 112 8.11 -2.91 -5.22
CA ALA A 112 9.43 -2.44 -4.80
C ALA A 112 9.90 -1.23 -5.63
N LEU A 113 9.63 -1.21 -6.95
CA LEU A 113 9.91 -0.06 -7.81
C LEU A 113 9.13 1.18 -7.36
N THR A 114 7.83 1.04 -7.10
CA THR A 114 7.03 2.16 -6.58
C THR A 114 7.50 2.60 -5.19
N LEU A 115 7.88 1.66 -4.32
CA LEU A 115 8.33 1.95 -2.96
C LEU A 115 9.62 2.77 -2.91
N VAL A 116 10.61 2.44 -3.75
CA VAL A 116 11.89 3.19 -3.76
C VAL A 116 11.75 4.60 -4.33
N SER A 117 10.66 4.85 -5.06
CA SER A 117 10.28 6.16 -5.61
C SER A 117 9.18 6.86 -4.81
N SER A 118 8.73 6.27 -3.69
CA SER A 118 7.69 6.85 -2.83
C SER A 118 8.17 8.08 -2.05
N ARG A 119 7.21 8.96 -1.75
CA ARG A 119 7.35 10.06 -0.78
C ARG A 119 6.84 9.61 0.58
N MET A 120 7.48 10.09 1.64
CA MET A 120 7.01 9.82 3.00
C MET A 120 5.94 10.85 3.35
N HIS A 121 4.76 10.39 3.74
CA HIS A 121 3.67 11.26 4.18
C HIS A 121 3.25 10.86 5.58
N LYS A 122 3.00 11.86 6.42
CA LYS A 122 2.36 11.63 7.71
C LYS A 122 0.89 11.39 7.49
N VAL A 123 0.40 10.30 8.06
CA VAL A 123 -1.01 9.91 8.04
C VAL A 123 -1.51 9.69 9.45
N ASP A 124 -2.82 9.76 9.58
CA ASP A 124 -3.55 9.48 10.79
C ASP A 124 -3.57 7.97 11.04
N VAL A 125 -3.61 7.64 12.32
CA VAL A 125 -3.71 6.25 12.78
C VAL A 125 -4.83 6.19 13.79
N GLY A 126 -5.76 5.26 13.59
CA GLY A 126 -6.79 4.98 14.57
C GLY A 126 -6.20 4.25 15.78
N ARG A 127 -6.58 4.66 16.99
CA ARG A 127 -6.21 3.99 18.24
C ARG A 127 -7.45 3.37 18.87
N ILE A 128 -7.30 2.18 19.42
CA ILE A 128 -8.34 1.49 20.17
C ILE A 128 -7.95 1.27 21.65
N GLY A 129 -8.94 1.38 22.51
CA GLY A 129 -8.85 1.04 23.92
C GLY A 129 -10.19 0.58 24.48
N VAL A 130 -10.17 0.06 25.70
CA VAL A 130 -11.38 -0.18 26.50
C VAL A 130 -11.48 0.95 27.51
N TYR A 131 -12.59 1.69 27.46
CA TYR A 131 -12.88 2.80 28.35
C TYR A 131 -13.58 2.33 29.62
N ALA A 132 -14.60 1.48 29.49
CA ALA A 132 -15.38 0.99 30.62
C ALA A 132 -15.85 -0.45 30.41
N LEU A 133 -16.07 -1.15 31.52
CA LEU A 133 -16.72 -2.44 31.60
C LEU A 133 -17.83 -2.37 32.64
N THR A 134 -19.06 -2.73 32.27
CA THR A 134 -20.21 -2.62 33.16
C THR A 134 -20.84 -3.99 33.35
N PHE A 135 -20.81 -4.48 34.59
CA PHE A 135 -21.45 -5.73 34.97
C PHE A 135 -22.93 -5.50 35.34
N PRO A 136 -23.78 -6.54 35.26
CA PRO A 136 -25.20 -6.39 35.55
C PRO A 136 -25.45 -5.88 36.98
N GLY A 137 -26.17 -4.76 37.10
CA GLY A 137 -26.51 -4.17 38.40
C GLY A 137 -25.35 -3.42 39.09
N GLU A 138 -24.25 -3.19 38.39
CA GLU A 138 -23.09 -2.46 38.91
C GLU A 138 -22.85 -1.17 38.14
N GLU A 139 -22.20 -0.22 38.81
CA GLU A 139 -21.70 1.01 38.17
C GLU A 139 -20.59 0.68 37.16
N PRO A 140 -20.44 1.45 36.07
CA PRO A 140 -19.39 1.25 35.09
C PRO A 140 -17.99 1.27 35.72
N ILE A 141 -17.22 0.20 35.52
CA ILE A 141 -15.82 0.14 35.91
C ILE A 141 -15.01 0.84 34.84
N LEU A 142 -14.59 2.08 35.12
CA LEU A 142 -13.67 2.80 34.24
C LEU A 142 -12.33 2.06 34.19
N VAL A 143 -11.96 1.65 32.98
CA VAL A 143 -10.69 0.97 32.68
C VAL A 143 -9.54 1.99 32.56
N ALA A 144 -9.81 3.27 32.81
CA ALA A 144 -8.83 4.36 32.81
C ALA A 144 -7.66 4.15 33.80
N ASN A 145 -6.48 3.87 33.26
CA ASN A 145 -5.17 4.28 33.78
C ASN A 145 -4.77 3.94 35.24
N ARG A 146 -5.32 2.91 35.91
CA ARG A 146 -4.54 2.21 36.98
C ARG A 146 -3.24 1.60 36.45
N ALA A 147 -3.08 1.57 35.13
CA ALA A 147 -1.86 1.24 34.41
C ALA A 147 -1.07 2.45 33.88
N LYS A 148 -1.26 3.71 34.34
CA LYS A 148 -0.34 4.81 33.90
C LYS A 148 1.14 4.48 34.19
N LYS A 149 1.43 3.64 35.19
CA LYS A 149 2.77 3.12 35.50
C LYS A 149 3.18 1.85 34.73
N LYS A 150 2.24 1.15 34.08
CA LYS A 150 2.47 -0.13 33.37
C LYS A 150 2.26 -0.04 31.84
N MET A 151 1.37 0.83 31.35
CA MET A 151 1.22 1.22 29.93
C MET A 151 2.42 2.01 29.41
N LEU A 152 3.15 2.70 30.28
CA LEU A 152 4.43 3.33 29.96
C LEU A 152 5.57 2.30 29.75
N LYS A 153 5.32 1.02 30.04
CA LYS A 153 5.98 -0.11 29.36
C LYS A 153 5.02 -0.59 28.27
N GLU A 154 5.05 0.07 27.12
CA GLU A 154 4.32 -0.35 25.92
C GLU A 154 4.57 -1.84 25.70
N SER A 155 3.55 -2.65 25.98
CA SER A 155 3.65 -4.09 25.79
C SER A 155 3.65 -4.32 24.30
N SER A 156 4.79 -4.70 23.73
CA SER A 156 4.99 -5.11 22.33
C SER A 156 4.16 -6.36 21.93
N LYS A 157 3.08 -6.67 22.65
CA LYS A 157 2.18 -7.82 22.48
C LYS A 157 0.72 -7.44 22.16
N VAL A 158 0.32 -6.18 22.38
CA VAL A 158 -1.06 -5.71 22.18
C VAL A 158 -1.14 -4.77 20.98
N ARG A 159 -2.20 -4.89 20.18
CA ARG A 159 -2.42 -4.08 18.98
C ARG A 159 -3.36 -2.93 19.29
N HIS A 160 -2.81 -1.78 19.65
CA HIS A 160 -3.59 -0.60 19.99
C HIS A 160 -3.98 0.25 18.79
N HIS A 161 -3.46 -0.05 17.61
CA HIS A 161 -3.57 0.82 16.43
C HIS A 161 -4.13 0.09 15.21
N PHE A 162 -4.86 0.83 14.40
CA PHE A 162 -5.37 0.43 13.09
C PHE A 162 -5.05 1.49 12.05
N LEU A 163 -4.69 1.06 10.84
CA LEU A 163 -4.44 1.97 9.72
C LEU A 163 -5.66 2.06 8.80
N LEU A 164 -6.43 0.98 8.67
CA LEU A 164 -7.55 0.88 7.73
C LEU A 164 -8.87 1.10 8.44
N MET A 165 -9.19 0.22 9.40
CA MET A 165 -10.51 0.21 10.02
C MET A 165 -10.57 -0.62 11.31
N ALA A 166 -11.56 -0.31 12.12
CA ALA A 166 -12.07 -1.16 13.17
C ALA A 166 -13.55 -1.50 12.90
N GLY A 167 -14.04 -2.62 13.43
CA GLY A 167 -15.42 -3.05 13.17
C GLY A 167 -16.02 -3.96 14.24
N LEU A 168 -17.35 -3.90 14.35
CA LEU A 168 -18.20 -4.73 15.19
C LEU A 168 -19.22 -5.46 14.31
N GLY A 169 -19.49 -6.73 14.62
CA GLY A 169 -20.56 -7.51 13.96
C GLY A 169 -20.05 -8.57 12.98
N ILE A 170 -20.74 -8.69 11.84
CA ILE A 170 -20.61 -9.81 10.88
C ILE A 170 -19.15 -10.05 10.46
N ASP A 171 -18.40 -8.99 10.15
CA ASP A 171 -17.00 -9.09 9.76
C ASP A 171 -16.09 -9.66 10.86
N ALA A 172 -16.28 -9.18 12.09
CA ALA A 172 -15.53 -9.62 13.25
C ALA A 172 -15.87 -11.08 13.62
N ALA A 173 -17.13 -11.49 13.45
CA ALA A 173 -17.58 -12.88 13.65
C ALA A 173 -16.96 -13.84 12.61
N ILE A 174 -17.04 -13.49 11.32
CA ILE A 174 -16.46 -14.30 10.22
C ILE A 174 -14.93 -14.36 10.34
N MET A 175 -14.27 -13.27 10.74
CA MET A 175 -12.80 -13.27 10.93
C MET A 175 -12.34 -14.20 12.05
N GLY A 176 -13.19 -14.48 13.04
CA GLY A 176 -12.99 -15.43 14.12
C GLY A 176 -13.21 -16.90 13.74
N GLY A 177 -14.10 -17.18 12.77
CA GLY A 177 -14.49 -18.53 12.35
C GLY A 177 -13.73 -19.11 11.15
N VAL A 178 -13.17 -18.27 10.27
CA VAL A 178 -12.51 -18.77 9.04
C VAL A 178 -11.13 -19.37 9.34
N SER A 179 -10.98 -20.68 9.11
CA SER A 179 -9.70 -21.40 9.23
C SER A 179 -8.61 -20.75 8.36
N LYS A 180 -7.39 -20.64 8.91
CA LYS A 180 -6.22 -20.02 8.23
C LYS A 180 -5.98 -20.54 6.79
N PRO A 181 -6.15 -21.83 6.44
CA PRO A 181 -5.94 -22.33 5.08
C PRO A 181 -6.93 -21.78 4.05
N LEU A 182 -8.17 -21.47 4.47
CA LEU A 182 -9.21 -20.94 3.58
C LEU A 182 -8.92 -19.48 3.18
N LYS A 183 -8.30 -18.71 4.08
CA LYS A 183 -7.82 -17.34 3.80
C LYS A 183 -6.72 -17.28 2.73
N TYR A 184 -6.05 -18.39 2.43
CA TYR A 184 -4.88 -18.43 1.55
C TYR A 184 -5.14 -19.06 0.17
N ARG A 185 -6.24 -19.82 -0.03
CA ARG A 185 -6.46 -20.59 -1.27
C ARG A 185 -7.58 -20.08 -2.18
N ILE A 186 -8.44 -19.17 -1.71
CA ILE A 186 -9.68 -18.85 -2.43
C ILE A 186 -9.87 -17.32 -2.41
N GLY A 187 -9.93 -16.71 -3.59
CA GLY A 187 -9.94 -15.25 -3.78
C GLY A 187 -11.11 -14.51 -3.07
N SER A 188 -11.06 -13.18 -3.10
CA SER A 188 -11.96 -12.25 -2.39
C SER A 188 -13.47 -12.57 -2.53
N LEU A 189 -13.91 -13.03 -3.71
CA LEU A 189 -15.29 -13.42 -4.00
C LEU A 189 -15.80 -14.63 -3.19
N ALA A 190 -14.93 -15.60 -2.89
CA ALA A 190 -15.35 -16.81 -2.17
C ALA A 190 -15.40 -16.61 -0.66
N VAL A 191 -14.57 -15.71 -0.11
CA VAL A 191 -14.71 -15.23 1.28
C VAL A 191 -16.06 -14.53 1.44
N GLY A 192 -16.48 -13.73 0.46
CA GLY A 192 -17.82 -13.14 0.42
C GLY A 192 -18.95 -14.18 0.34
N LEU A 193 -18.78 -15.26 -0.42
CA LEU A 193 -19.80 -16.31 -0.57
C LEU A 193 -19.92 -17.22 0.67
N SER A 194 -18.81 -17.48 1.37
CA SER A 194 -18.81 -18.18 2.66
C SER A 194 -19.38 -17.29 3.77
N ALA A 195 -19.03 -16.01 3.78
CA ALA A 195 -19.63 -15.00 4.65
C ALA A 195 -21.15 -14.95 4.49
N ALA A 196 -21.65 -14.97 3.25
CA ALA A 196 -23.08 -14.92 2.95
C ALA A 196 -23.90 -16.07 3.54
N ARG A 197 -23.28 -17.24 3.79
CA ARG A 197 -23.96 -18.39 4.42
C ARG A 197 -24.16 -18.22 5.93
N GLU A 198 -23.38 -17.37 6.58
CA GLU A 198 -23.48 -17.10 8.03
C GLU A 198 -24.39 -15.88 8.34
N ILE A 199 -24.72 -15.06 7.32
CA ILE A 199 -25.60 -13.88 7.46
C ILE A 199 -26.96 -14.20 8.11
N PRO A 200 -27.66 -15.30 7.78
CA PRO A 200 -28.97 -15.60 8.37
C PRO A 200 -28.95 -15.92 9.88
N GLU A 201 -27.79 -16.30 10.43
CA GLU A 201 -27.64 -16.65 11.85
C GLU A 201 -27.16 -15.47 12.71
N GLN A 202 -26.69 -14.39 12.08
CA GLN A 202 -26.17 -13.22 12.78
C GLN A 202 -27.31 -12.27 13.18
N ARG A 203 -27.44 -12.01 14.47
CA ARG A 203 -28.46 -11.12 15.04
C ARG A 203 -27.94 -9.68 15.12
N SER A 204 -28.86 -8.71 15.07
CA SER A 204 -28.52 -7.34 15.46
C SER A 204 -28.03 -7.31 16.90
N PHE A 205 -27.27 -6.27 17.24
CA PHE A 205 -26.83 -6.01 18.59
C PHE A 205 -27.14 -4.56 18.99
N PRO A 206 -27.50 -4.32 20.26
CA PRO A 206 -27.66 -2.97 20.76
C PRO A 206 -26.30 -2.26 20.79
N ILE A 207 -26.25 -1.05 20.27
CA ILE A 207 -25.08 -0.18 20.37
C ILE A 207 -25.50 1.26 20.65
N GLU A 208 -24.71 1.91 21.49
CA GLU A 208 -24.72 3.36 21.69
C GLU A 208 -23.38 3.94 21.22
N VAL A 209 -23.47 4.94 20.35
CA VAL A 209 -22.34 5.63 19.75
C VAL A 209 -22.31 7.05 20.26
N GLU A 210 -21.19 7.43 20.85
CA GLU A 210 -20.96 8.78 21.35
C GLU A 210 -19.74 9.41 20.67
N SER A 211 -19.83 10.71 20.39
CA SER A 211 -18.67 11.55 20.11
C SER A 211 -18.20 12.20 21.41
N VAL A 212 -16.89 12.16 21.62
CA VAL A 212 -16.23 12.77 22.78
C VAL A 212 -15.32 13.89 22.26
N ASP A 213 -15.39 15.08 22.83
CA ASP A 213 -14.52 16.18 22.41
C ASP A 213 -14.09 17.01 23.62
N GLY A 214 -12.94 16.65 24.20
CA GLY A 214 -12.34 17.39 25.32
C GLY A 214 -13.32 17.68 26.46
N ASP A 215 -13.53 18.97 26.72
CA ASP A 215 -14.43 19.49 27.76
C ASP A 215 -15.88 19.70 27.28
N VAL A 216 -16.18 19.41 26.01
CA VAL A 216 -17.53 19.48 25.46
C VAL A 216 -18.35 18.29 25.98
N PRO A 217 -19.62 18.49 26.37
CA PRO A 217 -20.49 17.39 26.75
C PRO A 217 -20.53 16.30 25.67
N THR A 218 -20.34 15.06 26.08
CA THR A 218 -20.47 13.88 25.23
C THR A 218 -21.77 13.95 24.43
N LYS A 219 -21.67 13.81 23.11
CA LYS A 219 -22.82 13.83 22.20
C LYS A 219 -23.14 12.42 21.75
N VAL A 220 -24.33 11.93 22.08
CA VAL A 220 -24.85 10.69 21.47
C VAL A 220 -25.08 10.95 19.99
N LEU A 221 -24.34 10.24 19.14
CA LEU A 221 -24.47 10.30 17.68
C LEU A 221 -25.56 9.34 17.20
N TRP A 222 -25.62 8.15 17.80
CA TRP A 222 -26.54 7.10 17.39
C TRP A 222 -26.82 6.12 18.53
N LYS A 223 -28.04 5.57 18.58
CA LYS A 223 -28.43 4.52 19.53
C LYS A 223 -29.51 3.63 18.95
N GLY A 224 -29.31 2.31 18.99
CA GLY A 224 -30.27 1.36 18.45
C GLY A 224 -29.68 -0.04 18.24
N GLU A 225 -30.33 -0.81 17.38
CA GLU A 225 -29.92 -2.16 16.97
C GLU A 225 -29.14 -2.11 15.65
N ALA A 226 -27.85 -2.45 15.69
CA ALA A 226 -26.99 -2.48 14.51
C ALA A 226 -26.72 -3.92 14.09
N MET A 227 -26.64 -4.16 12.77
CA MET A 227 -26.14 -5.41 12.20
C MET A 227 -24.61 -5.39 12.12
N GLN A 228 -24.05 -4.25 11.72
CA GLN A 228 -22.61 -4.07 11.57
C GLN A 228 -22.25 -2.61 11.81
N VAL A 229 -21.08 -2.38 12.41
CA VAL A 229 -20.53 -1.06 12.60
C VAL A 229 -19.10 -1.06 12.10
N VAL A 230 -18.75 -0.09 11.25
CA VAL A 230 -17.39 0.07 10.72
C VAL A 230 -16.90 1.47 11.02
N VAL A 231 -15.72 1.55 11.64
CA VAL A 231 -14.98 2.79 11.87
C VAL A 231 -13.78 2.80 10.93
N GLY A 232 -13.85 3.58 9.87
CA GLY A 232 -12.84 3.69 8.82
C GLY A 232 -11.89 4.85 9.05
N ASN A 233 -10.62 4.59 8.80
CA ASN A 233 -9.58 5.58 8.51
C ASN A 233 -9.28 5.63 7.00
N THR A 234 -9.62 4.54 6.27
CA THR A 234 -9.59 4.46 4.80
C THR A 234 -10.97 4.25 4.20
N ARG A 235 -11.08 4.18 2.87
CA ARG A 235 -12.38 4.15 2.16
C ARG A 235 -12.92 2.75 1.90
N ARG A 236 -12.03 1.84 1.53
CA ARG A 236 -12.33 0.51 1.02
C ARG A 236 -12.23 -0.55 2.10
N TYR A 237 -13.23 -1.42 2.08
CA TYR A 237 -13.35 -2.63 2.88
C TYR A 237 -13.16 -3.86 1.98
N ALA A 238 -12.39 -4.83 2.46
CA ALA A 238 -12.07 -6.06 1.73
C ALA A 238 -11.53 -5.84 0.29
N GLY A 239 -10.99 -4.65 0.01
CA GLY A 239 -10.35 -4.28 -1.26
C GLY A 239 -11.32 -3.94 -2.39
N VAL A 240 -12.63 -4.08 -2.18
CA VAL A 240 -13.63 -3.90 -3.25
C VAL A 240 -14.80 -3.03 -2.84
N VAL A 241 -15.25 -3.04 -1.57
CA VAL A 241 -16.44 -2.29 -1.16
C VAL A 241 -16.04 -0.95 -0.58
N GLU A 242 -16.59 0.16 -1.08
CA GLU A 242 -16.45 1.47 -0.43
C GLU A 242 -17.45 1.57 0.73
N ILE A 243 -16.98 1.33 1.97
CA ILE A 243 -17.83 1.46 3.16
C ILE A 243 -17.80 2.90 3.67
N THR A 244 -16.63 3.52 3.71
CA THR A 244 -16.39 4.89 4.19
C THR A 244 -15.85 5.76 3.05
N PRO A 245 -16.60 5.97 1.94
CA PRO A 245 -16.10 6.60 0.72
C PRO A 245 -15.58 8.02 0.93
N ASP A 246 -16.01 8.71 1.99
CA ASP A 246 -15.65 10.09 2.31
C ASP A 246 -14.43 10.20 3.24
N ALA A 247 -13.85 9.07 3.66
CA ALA A 247 -12.71 9.05 4.57
C ALA A 247 -11.48 9.69 3.92
N SER A 248 -10.77 10.48 4.73
CA SER A 248 -9.43 10.97 4.41
C SER A 248 -8.45 10.52 5.51
N ILE A 249 -7.24 10.13 5.12
CA ILE A 249 -6.25 9.53 6.03
C ILE A 249 -5.42 10.59 6.78
N ASP A 250 -5.70 11.89 6.64
CA ASP A 250 -4.86 12.97 7.16
C ASP A 250 -5.62 14.18 7.73
N ASP A 251 -6.93 14.04 7.97
CA ASP A 251 -7.83 15.10 8.43
C ASP A 251 -8.09 15.09 9.96
N GLY A 252 -7.56 14.11 10.67
CA GLY A 252 -7.68 13.94 12.11
C GLY A 252 -9.03 13.38 12.56
N VAL A 253 -9.83 12.79 11.66
CA VAL A 253 -11.20 12.36 11.94
C VAL A 253 -11.40 10.89 11.55
N LEU A 254 -12.21 10.16 12.33
CA LEU A 254 -12.65 8.81 11.97
C LEU A 254 -14.04 8.85 11.32
N ASP A 255 -14.22 8.03 10.30
CA ASP A 255 -15.47 7.88 9.56
C ASP A 255 -16.24 6.66 10.09
N LEU A 256 -17.48 6.86 10.54
CA LEU A 256 -18.31 5.81 11.14
C LEU A 256 -19.49 5.47 10.23
N ARG A 257 -19.66 4.18 9.95
CA ARG A 257 -20.87 3.62 9.35
C ARG A 257 -21.58 2.69 10.31
N VAL A 258 -22.87 2.95 10.55
CA VAL A 258 -23.76 2.06 11.28
C VAL A 258 -24.72 1.44 10.28
N ILE A 259 -24.63 0.13 10.10
CA ILE A 259 -25.48 -0.65 9.20
C ILE A 259 -26.56 -1.32 10.03
N THR A 260 -27.81 -0.98 9.77
CA THR A 260 -28.98 -1.54 10.46
C THR A 260 -29.61 -2.65 9.63
N MET A 261 -30.29 -3.59 10.28
CA MET A 261 -31.20 -4.51 9.58
C MET A 261 -32.42 -3.71 9.10
N GLY A 262 -32.65 -3.71 7.79
CA GLY A 262 -33.97 -3.39 7.26
C GLY A 262 -34.89 -4.62 7.24
N ASP A 263 -36.08 -4.51 6.66
CA ASP A 263 -36.88 -5.69 6.34
C ASP A 263 -36.12 -6.63 5.35
N PRO A 264 -36.52 -7.90 5.20
CA PRO A 264 -35.79 -8.85 4.34
C PRO A 264 -35.56 -8.36 2.90
N LEU A 265 -36.46 -7.53 2.36
CA LEU A 265 -36.32 -6.96 1.02
C LEU A 265 -35.22 -5.90 0.95
N THR A 266 -35.17 -4.96 1.90
CA THR A 266 -34.12 -3.93 1.96
C THR A 266 -32.76 -4.53 2.30
N THR A 267 -32.72 -5.57 3.14
CA THR A 267 -31.50 -6.36 3.37
C THR A 267 -30.99 -7.01 2.06
N MET A 268 -31.90 -7.59 1.26
CA MET A 268 -31.54 -8.14 -0.06
C MET A 268 -31.11 -7.05 -1.05
N GLN A 269 -31.74 -5.87 -1.03
CA GLN A 269 -31.33 -4.73 -1.86
C GLN A 269 -29.93 -4.26 -1.48
N GLN A 270 -29.61 -4.16 -0.19
CA GLN A 270 -28.28 -3.79 0.28
C GLN A 270 -27.22 -4.82 -0.13
N LEU A 271 -27.51 -6.12 0.00
CA LEU A 271 -26.64 -7.19 -0.50
C LEU A 271 -26.44 -7.09 -2.02
N SER A 272 -27.51 -6.79 -2.78
CA SER A 272 -27.42 -6.60 -4.23
C SER A 272 -26.59 -5.37 -4.62
N SER A 273 -26.71 -4.26 -3.87
CA SER A 273 -25.91 -3.05 -4.08
C SER A 273 -24.43 -3.31 -3.78
N LEU A 274 -24.12 -4.03 -2.70
CA LEU A 274 -22.76 -4.42 -2.36
C LEU A 274 -22.13 -5.33 -3.43
N LEU A 275 -22.90 -6.29 -3.98
CA LEU A 275 -22.43 -7.22 -5.02
C LEU A 275 -22.28 -6.56 -6.40
N LEU A 276 -23.25 -5.74 -6.81
CA LEU A 276 -23.31 -5.16 -8.17
C LEU A 276 -22.62 -3.80 -8.28
N ARG A 277 -22.73 -2.96 -7.25
CA ARG A 277 -22.27 -1.57 -7.27
C ARG A 277 -21.05 -1.33 -6.38
N GLN A 278 -20.67 -2.31 -5.55
CA GLN A 278 -19.57 -2.19 -4.60
C GLN A 278 -19.73 -1.00 -3.62
N LYS A 279 -20.97 -0.54 -3.42
CA LYS A 279 -21.34 0.60 -2.58
C LYS A 279 -22.50 0.24 -1.67
N LEU A 280 -22.49 0.82 -0.46
CA LEU A 280 -23.61 0.72 0.47
C LEU A 280 -24.82 1.52 -0.04
N ASP A 281 -26.01 0.97 0.19
CA ASP A 281 -27.25 1.72 0.05
C ASP A 281 -27.39 2.67 1.25
N THR A 282 -27.77 3.93 1.00
CA THR A 282 -27.95 4.96 2.04
C THR A 282 -29.21 4.76 2.87
N THR A 283 -30.12 3.89 2.45
CA THR A 283 -31.40 3.64 3.15
C THR A 283 -31.26 2.81 4.43
N THR A 284 -30.19 2.03 4.58
CA THR A 284 -29.96 1.13 5.73
C THR A 284 -28.57 1.32 6.36
N ALA A 285 -27.89 2.42 6.03
CA ALA A 285 -26.57 2.76 6.56
C ALA A 285 -26.50 4.24 6.96
N GLU A 286 -26.33 4.50 8.25
CA GLU A 286 -26.10 5.83 8.78
C GLU A 286 -24.61 6.17 8.80
N TYR A 287 -24.29 7.45 8.67
CA TYR A 287 -22.93 7.95 8.53
C TYR A 287 -22.65 9.09 9.49
N PHE A 288 -21.52 9.00 10.18
CA PHE A 288 -21.04 10.00 11.12
C PHE A 288 -19.54 10.20 11.01
N ARG A 289 -19.05 11.32 11.54
CA ARG A 289 -17.63 11.63 11.62
C ARG A 289 -17.30 12.19 12.99
N ALA A 290 -16.23 11.72 13.61
CA ALA A 290 -15.71 12.29 14.86
C ALA A 290 -14.23 11.93 15.08
N PRO A 291 -13.44 12.81 15.71
CA PRO A 291 -12.05 12.50 16.07
C PRO A 291 -11.96 11.47 17.20
N HIS A 292 -12.93 11.48 18.13
CA HIS A 292 -13.00 10.52 19.23
C HIS A 292 -14.41 9.94 19.35
N LEU A 293 -14.48 8.61 19.40
CA LEU A 293 -15.70 7.84 19.48
C LEU A 293 -15.68 6.94 20.71
N ARG A 294 -16.83 6.81 21.37
CA ARG A 294 -17.11 5.72 22.31
C ARG A 294 -18.22 4.85 21.77
N LEU A 295 -17.97 3.54 21.75
CA LEU A 295 -18.89 2.52 21.28
C LEU A 295 -19.23 1.61 22.46
N THR A 296 -20.46 1.70 22.96
CA THR A 296 -20.95 0.85 24.05
C THR A 296 -21.78 -0.29 23.48
N VAL A 297 -21.33 -1.53 23.70
CA VAL A 297 -21.94 -2.76 23.16
C VAL A 297 -21.91 -3.90 24.19
N PRO A 298 -22.72 -4.95 24.02
CA PRO A 298 -22.53 -6.18 24.79
C PRO A 298 -21.14 -6.78 24.57
N ALA A 299 -20.49 -7.25 25.64
CA ALA A 299 -19.10 -7.69 25.64
C ALA A 299 -18.82 -8.95 24.78
N HIS A 300 -19.88 -9.69 24.41
CA HIS A 300 -19.78 -10.85 23.53
C HIS A 300 -19.76 -10.47 22.03
N VAL A 301 -20.11 -9.23 21.68
CA VAL A 301 -20.06 -8.77 20.28
C VAL A 301 -18.60 -8.77 19.81
N PRO A 302 -18.26 -9.53 18.76
CA PRO A 302 -16.90 -9.59 18.25
C PRO A 302 -16.42 -8.22 17.75
N PHE A 303 -15.15 -7.92 18.01
CA PHE A 303 -14.49 -6.70 17.54
C PHE A 303 -13.26 -7.05 16.70
N GLN A 304 -13.04 -6.31 15.62
CA GLN A 304 -11.89 -6.49 14.73
C GLN A 304 -11.16 -5.18 14.46
N VAL A 305 -9.87 -5.30 14.17
CA VAL A 305 -9.00 -4.22 13.70
C VAL A 305 -8.18 -4.72 12.52
N ASP A 306 -8.21 -3.97 11.41
CA ASP A 306 -7.52 -4.25 10.14
C ASP A 306 -7.67 -5.74 9.71
N GLY A 307 -8.89 -6.28 9.85
CA GLY A 307 -9.22 -7.66 9.49
C GLY A 307 -8.69 -8.73 10.46
N SER A 308 -8.30 -8.33 11.68
CA SER A 308 -7.85 -9.23 12.73
C SER A 308 -8.74 -9.14 13.98
N PRO A 309 -9.17 -10.28 14.57
CA PRO A 309 -9.99 -10.25 15.77
C PRO A 309 -9.22 -9.68 16.96
N VAL A 310 -9.90 -8.87 17.75
CA VAL A 310 -9.42 -8.31 19.01
C VAL A 310 -9.82 -9.24 20.15
N SER A 311 -8.88 -9.53 21.05
CA SER A 311 -9.13 -10.35 22.24
C SER A 311 -9.18 -9.46 23.47
N LEU A 312 -10.29 -9.47 24.21
CA LEU A 312 -10.46 -8.66 25.42
C LEU A 312 -9.40 -8.93 26.50
N LYS A 313 -8.80 -10.12 26.52
CA LYS A 313 -7.66 -10.44 27.41
C LYS A 313 -6.45 -9.54 27.22
N ASP A 314 -6.32 -8.94 26.02
CA ASP A 314 -5.21 -8.06 25.68
C ASP A 314 -5.45 -6.63 26.25
N TYR A 315 -6.68 -6.31 26.69
CA TYR A 315 -7.11 -4.98 27.15
C TYR A 315 -7.54 -4.95 28.61
N LEU A 316 -8.12 -6.04 29.11
CA LEU A 316 -8.63 -6.15 30.46
C LEU A 316 -7.56 -6.65 31.44
N SER A 317 -7.72 -6.34 32.72
CA SER A 317 -6.91 -6.99 33.76
C SER A 317 -7.20 -8.49 33.80
N SER A 318 -6.26 -9.29 34.30
CA SER A 318 -6.49 -10.73 34.45
C SER A 318 -7.71 -11.02 35.34
N ALA A 319 -7.96 -10.21 36.36
CA ALA A 319 -9.11 -10.35 37.24
C ALA A 319 -10.43 -10.07 36.50
N ASP A 320 -10.52 -8.95 35.78
CA ASP A 320 -11.73 -8.56 35.04
C ASP A 320 -12.01 -9.54 33.89
N TYR A 321 -10.94 -9.99 33.20
CA TYR A 321 -11.07 -10.99 32.15
C TYR A 321 -11.54 -12.34 32.70
N THR A 322 -10.97 -12.83 33.81
CA THR A 322 -11.44 -14.06 34.46
C THR A 322 -12.89 -13.93 34.89
N ARG A 323 -13.27 -12.80 35.51
CA ARG A 323 -14.65 -12.52 35.91
C ARG A 323 -15.60 -12.62 34.71
N LEU A 324 -15.26 -11.96 33.60
CA LEU A 324 -16.03 -12.02 32.35
C LEU A 324 -16.22 -13.45 31.84
N GLN A 325 -15.19 -14.29 31.92
CA GLN A 325 -15.24 -15.70 31.47
C GLN A 325 -16.08 -16.60 32.38
N THR A 326 -16.20 -16.25 33.67
CA THR A 326 -16.93 -17.07 34.67
C THR A 326 -18.41 -16.72 34.81
N LEU A 327 -18.89 -15.68 34.13
CA LEU A 327 -20.29 -15.29 34.19
C LEU A 327 -21.19 -16.31 33.51
N ALA A 328 -22.34 -16.59 34.14
CA ALA A 328 -23.35 -17.47 33.58
C ALA A 328 -23.96 -16.90 32.28
N ASP A 329 -24.02 -15.58 32.16
CA ASP A 329 -24.56 -14.88 30.98
C ASP A 329 -23.70 -13.66 30.62
N PRO A 330 -22.67 -13.83 29.77
CA PRO A 330 -21.81 -12.75 29.30
C PRO A 330 -22.54 -11.69 28.46
N SER A 331 -23.76 -11.98 27.98
CA SER A 331 -24.52 -11.05 27.14
C SER A 331 -25.01 -9.81 27.88
N LYS A 332 -25.08 -9.89 29.22
CA LYS A 332 -25.51 -8.79 30.09
C LYS A 332 -24.38 -7.85 30.50
N VAL A 333 -23.13 -8.19 30.17
CA VAL A 333 -22.00 -7.29 30.38
C VAL A 333 -21.89 -6.36 29.19
N THR A 334 -21.79 -5.07 29.44
CA THR A 334 -21.48 -4.10 28.38
C THR A 334 -20.03 -3.65 28.46
N ILE A 335 -19.45 -3.41 27.30
CA ILE A 335 -18.11 -2.86 27.14
C ILE A 335 -18.22 -1.57 26.36
N THR A 336 -17.51 -0.55 26.82
CA THR A 336 -17.35 0.70 26.08
C THR A 336 -15.95 0.73 25.50
N TYR A 337 -15.83 0.60 24.18
CA TYR A 337 -14.60 0.83 23.46
C TYR A 337 -14.40 2.34 23.26
N GLN A 338 -13.14 2.79 23.34
CA GLN A 338 -12.75 4.13 22.92
C GLN A 338 -11.90 4.02 21.65
N LEU A 339 -12.27 4.80 20.64
CA LEU A 339 -11.54 4.92 19.38
C LEU A 339 -11.15 6.37 19.16
N ASP A 340 -9.87 6.61 18.94
CA ASP A 340 -9.31 7.96 18.77
C ASP A 340 -8.56 8.03 17.44
N ALA A 341 -8.80 9.06 16.63
CA ALA A 341 -7.87 9.46 15.59
C ALA A 341 -6.59 9.99 16.24
N LEU A 342 -5.44 9.51 15.79
CA LEU A 342 -4.14 10.09 16.11
C LEU A 342 -3.65 10.86 14.88
N PRO A 343 -3.82 12.20 14.84
CA PRO A 343 -3.51 12.96 13.65
C PRO A 343 -2.01 12.91 13.31
N LYS A 344 -1.69 12.67 12.03
CA LYS A 344 -0.33 12.71 11.45
C LYS A 344 0.68 11.89 12.25
N ALA A 345 0.21 10.77 12.82
CA ALA A 345 0.94 9.99 13.80
C ALA A 345 2.00 9.06 13.18
N LEU A 346 1.88 8.69 11.91
CA LEU A 346 2.77 7.72 11.27
C LEU A 346 3.25 8.21 9.90
N ASP A 347 4.55 8.13 9.65
CA ASP A 347 5.11 8.29 8.30
C ASP A 347 4.90 7.00 7.49
N VAL A 348 4.27 7.11 6.34
CA VAL A 348 4.05 6.00 5.39
C VAL A 348 4.61 6.32 4.01
N ALA A 349 5.10 5.30 3.31
CA ALA A 349 5.60 5.44 1.96
C ALA A 349 4.46 5.41 0.94
N ILE A 350 4.17 6.58 0.34
CA ILE A 350 3.13 6.75 -0.68
C ILE A 350 3.77 6.86 -2.06
N PRO A 351 3.38 6.04 -3.05
CA PRO A 351 3.89 6.15 -4.41
C PRO A 351 3.75 7.58 -4.95
N TYR A 352 4.78 8.11 -5.58
CA TYR A 352 4.71 9.45 -6.17
C TYR A 352 3.69 9.56 -7.31
N THR A 353 3.31 8.42 -7.91
CA THR A 353 2.28 8.32 -8.95
C THR A 353 0.86 8.24 -8.40
N TYR A 354 0.69 8.20 -7.08
CA TYR A 354 -0.62 8.12 -6.46
C TYR A 354 -1.38 9.44 -6.68
N ASN A 355 -2.68 9.34 -7.00
CA ASN A 355 -3.53 10.49 -7.32
C ASN A 355 -3.95 11.31 -6.08
N GLY A 356 -3.65 10.82 -4.88
CA GLY A 356 -3.94 11.50 -3.63
C GLY A 356 -5.39 11.33 -3.16
N GLU A 357 -6.24 10.52 -3.81
CA GLU A 357 -7.68 10.48 -3.52
C GLU A 357 -8.03 10.28 -2.04
N LEU A 358 -7.20 9.54 -1.29
CA LEU A 358 -7.37 9.28 0.15
C LEU A 358 -6.95 10.45 1.07
N PHE A 359 -6.41 11.55 0.55
CA PHE A 359 -5.96 12.71 1.34
C PHE A 359 -6.94 13.88 1.20
N GLU A 360 -7.20 14.59 2.31
CA GLU A 360 -8.23 15.65 2.40
C GLU A 360 -7.98 16.78 1.37
N HIS A 361 -6.71 17.08 1.11
CA HIS A 361 -6.28 18.15 0.21
C HIS A 361 -6.29 17.78 -1.28
N ALA A 362 -6.73 16.58 -1.67
CA ALA A 362 -6.79 16.18 -3.07
C ALA A 362 -7.82 16.96 -3.92
N LEU A 363 -8.68 17.77 -3.30
CA LEU A 363 -9.60 18.67 -4.01
C LEU A 363 -9.22 20.16 -3.98
N LYS A 364 -8.18 20.57 -3.24
CA LYS A 364 -7.65 21.95 -3.29
C LYS A 364 -6.14 21.95 -3.08
N HIS A 365 -5.41 21.98 -4.19
CA HIS A 365 -3.97 22.31 -4.28
C HIS A 365 -3.01 21.45 -3.46
N THR A 366 -2.54 20.29 -3.97
CA THR A 366 -1.10 19.89 -3.94
C THR A 366 -0.72 18.56 -4.60
N TYR A 367 -1.65 17.70 -5.05
CA TYR A 367 -1.27 16.43 -5.70
C TYR A 367 -1.19 16.48 -7.24
N ALA A 368 -1.61 17.59 -7.86
CA ALA A 368 -1.51 17.84 -9.30
C ALA A 368 -0.32 18.74 -9.70
N GLY A 369 0.67 18.95 -8.82
CA GLY A 369 1.51 20.16 -8.87
C GLY A 369 3.03 20.00 -8.99
N GLU A 370 3.60 18.81 -8.90
CA GLU A 370 4.98 18.59 -9.35
C GLU A 370 4.96 17.78 -10.63
N GLU A 371 4.58 18.48 -11.71
CA GLU A 371 4.86 18.03 -13.07
C GLU A 371 6.37 17.77 -13.17
N PHE A 372 6.77 16.52 -13.43
CA PHE A 372 8.10 16.30 -13.97
C PHE A 372 8.10 16.89 -15.38
N ARG A 373 8.52 18.14 -15.49
CA ARG A 373 8.76 18.79 -16.77
C ARG A 373 10.03 18.19 -17.33
N LEU A 374 9.87 17.46 -18.44
CA LEU A 374 11.00 17.16 -19.29
C LEU A 374 11.63 18.50 -19.75
N PRO A 375 12.93 18.54 -20.08
CA PRO A 375 13.58 19.75 -20.59
C PRO A 375 12.91 20.36 -21.83
N ASP A 376 12.05 19.59 -22.52
CA ASP A 376 11.23 20.02 -23.67
C ASP A 376 9.83 20.59 -23.29
N GLY A 377 9.52 20.69 -21.98
CA GLY A 377 8.28 21.27 -21.47
C GLY A 377 7.09 20.32 -21.37
N LYS A 378 7.24 19.02 -21.70
CA LYS A 378 6.14 18.04 -21.60
C LYS A 378 5.96 17.51 -20.18
N VAL A 379 4.70 17.22 -19.84
CA VAL A 379 4.24 16.77 -18.52
C VAL A 379 3.94 15.27 -18.55
N LEU A 380 4.62 14.48 -17.70
CA LEU A 380 4.25 13.09 -17.47
C LEU A 380 2.99 13.01 -16.59
N ARG A 381 1.82 12.66 -17.17
CA ARG A 381 0.61 12.37 -16.40
C ARG A 381 0.61 10.95 -15.83
N ALA A 382 0.08 10.81 -14.62
CA ALA A 382 -0.02 9.58 -13.85
C ALA A 382 -0.80 8.46 -14.58
N GLY A 383 -0.36 7.21 -14.41
CA GLY A 383 -1.10 6.03 -14.85
C GLY A 383 -0.24 4.94 -15.48
N LEU A 384 0.71 4.37 -14.74
CA LEU A 384 1.38 3.13 -15.20
C LEU A 384 0.48 1.89 -15.04
N PHE A 385 -0.61 1.97 -14.28
CA PHE A 385 -1.60 0.88 -14.16
C PHE A 385 -3.00 1.46 -13.95
N SER A 386 -3.68 1.84 -15.03
CA SER A 386 -5.14 1.95 -15.02
C SER A 386 -5.72 0.54 -14.91
N GLN A 387 -6.33 0.18 -13.78
CA GLN A 387 -7.30 -0.91 -13.79
C GLN A 387 -8.51 -0.44 -14.59
N LYS A 388 -8.73 -1.01 -15.78
CA LYS A 388 -10.03 -0.91 -16.44
C LYS A 388 -11.01 -1.78 -15.65
N SER A 389 -11.89 -1.13 -14.90
CA SER A 389 -13.13 -1.74 -14.42
C SER A 389 -14.13 -1.80 -15.57
N GLY A 390 -14.48 -3.02 -15.99
CA GLY A 390 -15.71 -3.35 -16.73
C GLY A 390 -15.82 -2.86 -18.17
N GLU A 391 -15.72 -3.77 -19.14
CA GLU A 391 -16.74 -3.97 -20.20
C GLU A 391 -16.43 -5.24 -21.04
N PRO A 392 -17.46 -5.90 -21.62
CA PRO A 392 -17.38 -7.23 -22.23
C PRO A 392 -16.84 -7.23 -23.67
N ALA A 393 -16.49 -8.42 -24.17
CA ALA A 393 -15.93 -8.65 -25.50
C ALA A 393 -16.95 -8.56 -26.65
N GLU A 394 -16.41 -8.30 -27.86
CA GLU A 394 -16.99 -8.34 -29.22
C GLU A 394 -17.83 -7.11 -29.64
N THR A 395 -17.64 -6.42 -30.79
CA THR A 395 -17.32 -6.86 -32.17
C THR A 395 -16.88 -5.66 -33.06
N THR A 396 -15.94 -5.93 -33.99
CA THR A 396 -15.88 -5.51 -35.42
C THR A 396 -15.93 -4.04 -35.91
N LEU A 397 -14.84 -3.65 -36.61
CA LEU A 397 -14.67 -2.67 -37.71
C LEU A 397 -15.35 -1.28 -37.64
N GLN A 398 -14.52 -0.23 -37.63
CA GLN A 398 -14.42 0.67 -38.80
C GLN A 398 -13.18 1.58 -38.76
N GLN A 399 -12.56 1.66 -39.93
CA GLN A 399 -11.45 2.52 -40.31
C GLN A 399 -11.84 4.00 -40.18
N TYR A 400 -10.93 4.86 -39.73
CA TYR A 400 -10.73 6.17 -40.37
C TYR A 400 -9.25 6.55 -40.35
N THR A 401 -8.74 6.69 -41.57
CA THR A 401 -7.43 7.18 -41.99
C THR A 401 -7.34 8.71 -41.89
N THR A 402 -6.15 9.16 -41.48
CA THR A 402 -5.35 10.31 -41.98
C THR A 402 -5.99 11.70 -42.12
N ALA A 403 -5.35 12.69 -41.47
CA ALA A 403 -4.95 13.93 -42.15
C ALA A 403 -3.74 14.56 -41.43
N VAL A 404 -2.65 14.64 -42.16
CA VAL A 404 -1.48 15.49 -41.92
C VAL A 404 -1.78 16.83 -42.60
N GLU A 405 -1.62 17.94 -41.89
CA GLU A 405 -1.51 19.26 -42.52
C GLU A 405 -0.04 19.70 -42.46
N THR A 406 0.57 19.76 -43.64
CA THR A 406 1.80 20.47 -43.96
C THR A 406 1.46 21.83 -44.56
N THR A 407 2.30 22.84 -44.33
CA THR A 407 2.74 23.87 -45.30
C THR A 407 3.64 24.93 -44.59
N PRO A 408 4.46 25.74 -45.29
CA PRO A 408 5.65 25.35 -46.06
C PRO A 408 6.88 26.26 -45.76
N GLU A 409 8.01 25.93 -46.37
CA GLU A 409 9.30 26.63 -46.34
C GLU A 409 9.28 28.09 -46.83
N SER A 410 10.22 28.89 -46.31
CA SER A 410 10.78 30.04 -47.02
C SER A 410 12.31 30.08 -46.84
N GLN A 411 13.03 29.97 -47.96
CA GLN A 411 14.47 30.18 -48.12
C GLN A 411 14.79 31.68 -48.28
N LEU A 412 16.06 32.03 -48.00
CA LEU A 412 16.91 33.13 -48.51
C LEU A 412 17.88 33.49 -47.36
N ALA A 413 19.17 33.75 -47.52
CA ALA A 413 20.16 33.54 -48.56
C ALA A 413 21.54 33.62 -47.87
N ASP A 414 22.54 33.20 -48.63
CA ASP A 414 23.99 33.12 -48.40
C ASP A 414 24.65 34.41 -47.86
N ASP A 415 25.69 34.26 -47.04
CA ASP A 415 26.92 35.08 -47.09
C ASP A 415 28.05 34.39 -46.31
N GLY A 416 29.05 33.93 -47.06
CA GLY A 416 30.21 33.21 -46.53
C GLY A 416 31.29 34.11 -45.94
N ILE A 417 32.16 33.52 -45.10
CA ILE A 417 33.57 33.90 -44.90
C ILE A 417 34.38 32.63 -44.55
N GLN A 418 35.64 32.66 -44.97
CA GLN A 418 36.56 31.56 -45.27
C GLN A 418 37.23 30.85 -44.08
N LYS A 419 37.47 29.54 -44.30
CA LYS A 419 38.62 28.67 -43.94
C LYS A 419 39.55 29.04 -42.78
N ALA A 420 39.70 28.07 -41.85
CA ALA A 420 41.01 27.59 -41.42
C ALA A 420 40.96 26.09 -41.11
N GLN A 421 41.83 25.31 -41.75
CA GLN A 421 42.01 23.87 -41.56
C GLN A 421 42.65 23.57 -40.20
N ALA A 422 42.11 22.59 -39.47
CA ALA A 422 42.88 21.73 -38.59
C ALA A 422 42.32 20.30 -38.71
N THR A 423 43.22 19.40 -39.06
CA THR A 423 43.04 18.01 -39.46
C THR A 423 42.58 17.08 -38.34
N LYS A 424 41.61 16.21 -38.66
CA LYS A 424 41.26 14.85 -38.13
C LYS A 424 41.85 14.41 -36.77
N PRO A 425 41.00 13.85 -35.88
CA PRO A 425 40.49 12.50 -36.09
C PRO A 425 38.98 12.34 -35.78
N GLU A 426 38.12 12.57 -36.78
CA GLU A 426 36.69 12.21 -36.71
C GLU A 426 36.33 11.00 -37.58
N GLU A 427 37.22 10.57 -38.49
CA GLU A 427 36.95 9.43 -39.39
C GLU A 427 37.30 8.05 -38.81
N GLU A 428 38.09 7.97 -37.73
CA GLU A 428 38.37 6.69 -37.05
C GLU A 428 37.30 6.30 -36.02
N VAL A 429 36.52 7.25 -35.51
CA VAL A 429 35.45 6.98 -34.52
C VAL A 429 34.18 6.42 -35.18
N SER A 430 33.96 6.71 -36.46
CA SER A 430 32.75 6.32 -37.19
C SER A 430 32.68 4.84 -37.59
N LYS A 431 33.83 4.13 -37.68
CA LYS A 431 33.86 2.70 -38.04
C LYS A 431 33.83 1.76 -36.84
N GLU A 432 34.13 2.24 -35.63
CA GLU A 432 34.13 1.42 -34.42
C GLU A 432 32.75 1.25 -33.76
N LEU A 433 31.79 2.13 -34.08
CA LEU A 433 30.45 2.14 -33.47
C LEU A 433 29.59 0.89 -33.80
N PRO A 434 29.51 0.42 -35.06
CA PRO A 434 28.75 -0.80 -35.39
C PRO A 434 29.35 -2.07 -34.76
N ASP A 435 30.67 -2.27 -34.89
CA ASP A 435 31.38 -3.42 -34.31
C ASP A 435 31.26 -3.44 -32.78
N PHE A 436 31.21 -2.27 -32.15
CA PHE A 436 31.05 -2.16 -30.70
C PHE A 436 29.65 -2.55 -30.23
N VAL A 437 28.61 -2.08 -30.92
CA VAL A 437 27.22 -2.42 -30.59
C VAL A 437 26.98 -3.91 -30.80
N ASP A 438 27.55 -4.47 -31.87
CA ASP A 438 27.51 -5.92 -32.11
C ASP A 438 28.19 -6.70 -30.97
N ARG A 439 29.35 -6.24 -30.48
CA ARG A 439 30.00 -6.83 -29.28
C ARG A 439 29.13 -6.72 -28.03
N LEU A 440 28.47 -5.59 -27.81
CA LEU A 440 27.57 -5.39 -26.67
C LEU A 440 26.32 -6.27 -26.79
N LEU A 441 25.74 -6.40 -27.99
CA LEU A 441 24.61 -7.28 -28.27
C LEU A 441 24.95 -8.77 -28.11
N GLN A 442 26.22 -9.15 -28.36
CA GLN A 442 26.75 -10.49 -28.20
C GLN A 442 27.09 -10.83 -26.73
N ASN A 443 27.77 -9.93 -26.02
CA ASN A 443 28.38 -10.21 -24.71
C ASN A 443 27.63 -9.57 -23.52
N GLY A 444 26.79 -8.58 -23.78
CA GLY A 444 26.01 -7.88 -22.76
C GLY A 444 24.90 -8.75 -22.18
N GLN A 445 24.45 -8.41 -20.98
CA GLN A 445 23.34 -9.10 -20.35
C GLN A 445 22.02 -8.69 -21.01
N ARG A 446 21.33 -9.67 -21.59
CA ARG A 446 20.00 -9.50 -22.19
C ARG A 446 18.95 -9.52 -21.08
N VAL A 447 18.32 -8.37 -20.84
CA VAL A 447 17.34 -8.18 -19.77
C VAL A 447 15.97 -7.92 -20.36
N THR A 448 15.01 -8.79 -20.05
CA THR A 448 13.59 -8.57 -20.36
C THR A 448 12.99 -7.67 -19.28
N VAL A 449 12.48 -6.51 -19.68
CA VAL A 449 11.97 -5.47 -18.80
C VAL A 449 10.64 -5.86 -18.17
N PHE A 450 10.52 -5.64 -16.86
CA PHE A 450 9.27 -5.80 -16.10
C PHE A 450 8.66 -4.46 -15.70
N GLY A 451 9.50 -3.47 -15.41
CA GLY A 451 9.05 -2.16 -14.96
C GLY A 451 10.22 -1.21 -14.75
N LYS A 452 9.89 0.06 -14.55
CA LYS A 452 10.88 1.13 -14.44
C LYS A 452 10.34 2.29 -13.63
N VAL A 453 11.23 2.97 -12.91
CA VAL A 453 10.93 4.21 -12.19
C VAL A 453 12.13 5.16 -12.23
N PRO A 454 11.90 6.48 -12.24
CA PRO A 454 12.94 7.42 -11.87
C PRO A 454 13.33 7.24 -10.39
N ASP A 455 14.58 7.51 -10.04
CA ASP A 455 14.99 7.70 -8.64
C ASP A 455 14.78 9.17 -8.27
N PRO A 456 13.81 9.50 -7.39
CA PRO A 456 13.48 10.89 -7.10
C PRO A 456 14.58 11.65 -6.35
N ASN A 457 15.70 11.01 -6.01
CA ASN A 457 16.76 11.62 -5.20
C ASN A 457 18.12 11.59 -5.88
N ARG A 458 18.18 11.02 -7.08
CA ARG A 458 19.35 11.06 -7.94
C ARG A 458 18.85 11.57 -9.27
N GLU A 459 19.20 12.82 -9.58
CA GLU A 459 18.81 13.42 -10.85
C GLU A 459 19.24 12.53 -12.02
N GLN A 460 18.38 12.47 -13.05
CA GLN A 460 18.60 11.68 -14.26
C GLN A 460 18.94 10.20 -14.01
N THR A 461 18.53 9.65 -12.87
CA THR A 461 18.74 8.24 -12.54
C THR A 461 17.45 7.46 -12.65
N PHE A 462 17.52 6.29 -13.29
CA PHE A 462 16.41 5.39 -13.49
C PHE A 462 16.76 3.98 -13.01
N ILE A 463 15.77 3.30 -12.45
CA ILE A 463 15.86 1.88 -12.07
C ILE A 463 14.94 1.10 -13.00
N ILE A 464 15.50 0.15 -13.74
CA ILE A 464 14.77 -0.74 -14.65
C ILE A 464 14.83 -2.15 -14.07
N ALA A 465 13.71 -2.67 -13.57
CA ALA A 465 13.62 -4.06 -13.14
C ALA A 465 13.34 -4.98 -14.33
N GLY A 466 13.94 -6.16 -14.33
CA GLY A 466 13.74 -7.16 -15.37
C GLY A 466 14.27 -8.53 -14.97
N SER A 467 14.44 -9.40 -15.95
CA SER A 467 15.07 -10.70 -15.76
C SER A 467 16.05 -11.03 -16.87
N VAL A 468 17.15 -11.69 -16.49
CA VAL A 468 18.06 -12.37 -17.41
C VAL A 468 17.62 -13.82 -17.52
N HIS A 469 17.46 -14.30 -18.75
CA HIS A 469 17.14 -15.70 -19.02
C HIS A 469 18.43 -16.52 -19.14
N ASN A 470 18.50 -17.64 -18.43
CA ASN A 470 19.54 -18.63 -18.59
C ASN A 470 19.08 -19.71 -19.58
N PRO A 471 19.64 -19.78 -20.79
CA PRO A 471 19.20 -20.72 -21.82
C PRO A 471 19.52 -22.18 -21.48
N ILE A 472 20.43 -22.44 -20.53
CA ILE A 472 20.82 -23.80 -20.13
C ILE A 472 19.83 -24.36 -19.10
N THR A 473 19.44 -23.55 -18.12
CA THR A 473 18.56 -23.99 -17.02
C THR A 473 17.08 -23.62 -17.22
N ASP A 474 16.78 -22.87 -18.29
CA ASP A 474 15.49 -22.20 -18.53
C ASP A 474 15.06 -21.23 -17.41
N GLU A 475 15.97 -20.93 -16.47
CA GLU A 475 15.67 -20.09 -15.30
C GLU A 475 15.70 -18.61 -15.67
N ARG A 476 14.78 -17.83 -15.10
CA ARG A 476 14.79 -16.37 -15.19
C ARG A 476 15.28 -15.77 -13.90
N LYS A 477 16.49 -15.23 -13.93
CA LYS A 477 17.10 -14.55 -12.78
C LYS A 477 16.66 -13.08 -12.75
N PRO A 478 16.00 -12.61 -11.68
CA PRO A 478 15.59 -11.21 -11.60
C PRO A 478 16.79 -10.29 -11.37
N VAL A 479 16.78 -9.13 -12.02
CA VAL A 479 17.82 -8.10 -11.94
C VAL A 479 17.19 -6.70 -11.93
N ALA A 480 17.94 -5.70 -11.49
CA ALA A 480 17.55 -4.30 -11.60
C ALA A 480 18.72 -3.46 -12.10
N ILE A 481 18.53 -2.76 -13.21
CA ILE A 481 19.54 -1.92 -13.85
C ILE A 481 19.42 -0.50 -13.32
N VAL A 482 20.55 0.11 -12.96
CA VAL A 482 20.67 1.54 -12.66
C VAL A 482 21.25 2.22 -13.88
N VAL A 483 20.46 3.12 -14.48
CA VAL A 483 20.89 4.02 -15.56
C VAL A 483 21.01 5.41 -14.96
N ASN A 484 22.14 6.09 -15.14
CA ASN A 484 22.37 7.44 -14.61
C ASN A 484 23.11 8.32 -15.63
N ALA A 485 23.46 9.54 -15.24
CA ALA A 485 24.16 10.51 -16.09
C ALA A 485 25.53 10.04 -16.63
N HIS A 486 26.13 8.99 -16.05
CA HIS A 486 27.40 8.40 -16.51
C HIS A 486 27.19 7.14 -17.37
N THR A 487 25.95 6.69 -17.55
CA THR A 487 25.64 5.54 -18.41
C THR A 487 25.62 5.98 -19.87
N THR A 488 26.38 5.29 -20.73
CA THR A 488 26.24 5.48 -22.18
C THR A 488 24.99 4.77 -22.68
N VAL A 489 24.00 5.50 -23.18
CA VAL A 489 22.73 4.96 -23.66
C VAL A 489 22.70 5.00 -25.19
N LEU A 490 22.50 3.84 -25.81
CA LEU A 490 22.53 3.67 -27.27
C LEU A 490 21.20 3.12 -27.78
N ASN A 491 20.84 3.44 -29.01
CA ASN A 491 19.78 2.73 -29.74
C ASN A 491 20.36 1.48 -30.43
N ARG A 492 19.50 0.71 -31.10
CA ARG A 492 19.90 -0.53 -31.82
C ARG A 492 20.82 -0.28 -33.01
N ASP A 493 20.80 0.93 -33.56
CA ASP A 493 21.67 1.36 -34.66
C ASP A 493 23.02 1.90 -34.14
N GLY A 494 23.24 1.87 -32.83
CA GLY A 494 24.47 2.32 -32.20
C GLY A 494 24.58 3.82 -31.95
N GLN A 495 23.51 4.57 -32.21
CA GLN A 495 23.49 6.01 -32.00
C GLN A 495 23.25 6.34 -30.53
N SER A 496 23.97 7.33 -30.02
CA SER A 496 23.80 7.82 -28.65
C SER A 496 22.43 8.47 -28.47
N ILE A 497 21.73 8.08 -27.41
CA ILE A 497 20.42 8.62 -27.04
C ILE A 497 20.64 9.82 -26.11
N THR A 498 20.26 11.00 -26.57
CA THR A 498 20.41 12.25 -25.82
C THR A 498 19.30 12.45 -24.78
N ASP A 499 18.05 12.09 -25.09
CA ASP A 499 16.92 12.16 -24.17
C ASP A 499 16.65 10.82 -23.48
N VAL A 500 17.55 10.46 -22.55
CA VAL A 500 17.47 9.21 -21.79
C VAL A 500 16.16 9.12 -20.99
N ALA A 501 15.66 10.24 -20.46
CA ALA A 501 14.44 10.25 -19.65
C ALA A 501 13.22 9.83 -20.46
N LYS A 502 13.05 10.41 -21.65
CA LYS A 502 11.97 10.04 -22.56
C LYS A 502 12.08 8.61 -23.03
N THR A 503 13.25 8.18 -23.51
CA THR A 503 13.43 6.81 -24.03
C THR A 503 13.23 5.76 -22.94
N VAL A 504 13.81 5.98 -21.75
CA VAL A 504 13.53 5.10 -20.61
C VAL A 504 12.06 5.14 -20.28
N GLY A 505 11.37 6.29 -20.30
CA GLY A 505 9.92 6.40 -20.08
C GLY A 505 9.06 5.56 -21.03
N GLU A 506 9.44 5.48 -22.31
CA GLU A 506 8.75 4.74 -23.37
C GLU A 506 9.00 3.22 -23.33
N LEU A 507 9.98 2.76 -22.53
CA LEU A 507 10.36 1.35 -22.45
C LEU A 507 9.24 0.46 -21.87
N GLY A 508 8.52 -0.25 -22.75
CA GLY A 508 7.42 -1.13 -22.34
C GLY A 508 7.85 -2.40 -21.60
N GLU A 509 6.92 -3.00 -20.86
CA GLU A 509 7.09 -4.33 -20.30
C GLU A 509 7.29 -5.38 -21.42
N GLY A 510 8.15 -6.37 -21.17
CA GLY A 510 8.51 -7.40 -22.15
C GLY A 510 9.55 -6.95 -23.19
N LYS A 511 9.91 -5.66 -23.25
CA LYS A 511 10.99 -5.17 -24.11
C LYS A 511 12.33 -5.74 -23.64
N LEU A 512 13.21 -5.95 -24.61
CA LEU A 512 14.55 -6.47 -24.36
C LEU A 512 15.55 -5.32 -24.41
N VAL A 513 16.31 -5.17 -23.35
CA VAL A 513 17.47 -4.27 -23.30
C VAL A 513 18.74 -5.09 -23.13
N VAL A 514 19.87 -4.55 -23.59
CA VAL A 514 21.18 -5.19 -23.42
C VAL A 514 22.06 -4.26 -22.61
N VAL A 515 22.58 -4.77 -21.48
CA VAL A 515 23.35 -3.97 -20.52
C VAL A 515 24.73 -4.54 -20.27
N GLU A 516 25.72 -3.65 -20.24
CA GLU A 516 27.07 -3.91 -19.75
C GLU A 516 27.31 -3.06 -18.50
N GLY A 517 27.82 -3.68 -17.45
CA GLY A 517 28.09 -3.00 -16.20
C GLY A 517 28.34 -3.92 -15.01
N LYS A 518 28.60 -3.30 -13.86
CA LYS A 518 28.97 -4.02 -12.64
C LYS A 518 27.74 -4.54 -11.91
N SER A 519 27.69 -5.85 -11.72
CA SER A 519 26.62 -6.53 -10.99
C SER A 519 26.92 -6.66 -9.50
N SER A 520 25.91 -6.41 -8.66
CA SER A 520 25.97 -6.64 -7.21
C SER A 520 25.56 -8.07 -6.85
N LYS A 521 25.90 -8.51 -5.64
CA LYS A 521 25.44 -9.82 -5.10
C LYS A 521 23.92 -9.94 -5.02
N ARG A 522 23.19 -8.81 -5.00
CA ARG A 522 21.72 -8.77 -4.93
C ARG A 522 21.06 -8.56 -6.29
N GLY A 523 21.80 -8.62 -7.40
CA GLY A 523 21.24 -8.53 -8.76
C GLY A 523 21.00 -7.10 -9.25
N ALA A 524 21.53 -6.08 -8.56
CA ALA A 524 21.56 -4.72 -9.10
C ALA A 524 22.73 -4.58 -10.09
N ILE A 525 22.51 -3.96 -11.23
CA ILE A 525 23.50 -3.74 -12.29
C ILE A 525 23.70 -2.24 -12.42
N SER A 526 24.89 -1.73 -12.07
CA SER A 526 25.25 -0.35 -12.39
C SER A 526 25.67 -0.30 -13.85
N ALA A 527 24.82 0.25 -14.72
CA ALA A 527 25.07 0.26 -16.15
C ALA A 527 26.21 1.24 -16.47
N GLU A 528 27.26 0.72 -17.10
CA GLU A 528 28.25 1.53 -17.78
C GLU A 528 27.74 1.86 -19.18
N ARG A 529 27.06 0.90 -19.82
CA ARG A 529 26.44 1.04 -21.14
C ARG A 529 25.15 0.25 -21.25
N ILE A 530 24.20 0.77 -22.02
CA ILE A 530 22.91 0.10 -22.27
C ILE A 530 22.39 0.38 -23.68
N VAL A 531 21.85 -0.66 -24.33
CA VAL A 531 21.06 -0.55 -25.56
C VAL A 531 19.59 -0.70 -25.21
N LEU A 532 18.79 0.31 -25.56
CA LEU A 532 17.34 0.37 -25.28
C LEU A 532 16.48 -0.08 -26.48
#